data_AF-A0A7K3IV59-F1
#
_entry.id   AF-A0A7K3IV59-F1
#
_cell.length_a   1.000
_cell.length_b   1.000
_cell.length_c   1.000
_cell.angle_alpha   90.00
_cell.angle_beta   90.00
_cell.angle_gamma   90.00
#
_symmetry.space_group_name_H-M   'P 1'
#
loop_
_entity.id
_entity.type
_entity.pdbx_description
1 polymer ?
#
loop_
_entity_poly.entity_id
_entity_poly.type
_entity_poly.pdbx_seq_one_letter_code
_entity_poly.pdbx_strand_id
1 'polypeptide(L)' 'MRHSTYKEEKLKRTNKLSVMLNNRELKALGIYCERYRVKNRSEFFRETVMRAILKRFEDEHPTLWEEPSLFNQETSK' A
#
# COMPACT_ATOMS: atom_id res chain seq x y z
N MET A 1 -2.61 12.00 30.48
CA MET A 1 -2.71 12.02 29.01
C MET A 1 -3.66 10.93 28.54
N ARG A 2 -4.90 11.26 28.14
CA ARG A 2 -5.94 10.31 27.69
C ARG A 2 -6.31 10.46 26.21
N HIS A 3 -5.37 10.92 25.36
CA HIS A 3 -5.60 11.06 23.91
C HIS A 3 -5.12 9.85 23.07
N SER A 4 -4.47 8.85 23.68
CA SER A 4 -3.86 7.73 22.92
C SER A 4 -4.82 6.57 22.63
N THR A 5 -5.71 6.23 23.58
CA THR A 5 -6.42 4.94 23.56
C THR A 5 -7.42 4.81 22.42
N TYR A 6 -8.16 5.88 22.10
CA TYR A 6 -9.15 5.86 21.01
C TYR A 6 -8.52 5.68 19.62
N LYS A 7 -7.33 6.26 19.41
CA LYS A 7 -6.60 6.13 18.15
C LYS A 7 -6.06 4.70 17.98
N GLU A 8 -5.55 4.12 19.07
CA GLU A 8 -5.07 2.73 19.09
C GLU A 8 -6.19 1.72 18.80
N GLU A 9 -7.40 1.94 19.31
CA GLU A 9 -8.54 1.06 19.02
C GLU A 9 -8.89 1.02 17.54
N LYS A 10 -8.89 2.17 16.86
CA LYS A 10 -9.17 2.25 15.41
C LYS A 10 -8.06 1.66 14.53
N LEU A 11 -6.85 1.54 15.05
CA LEU A 11 -5.71 0.95 14.35
C LEU A 11 -5.57 -0.56 14.59
N LYS A 12 -6.45 -1.15 15.43
CA LYS A 12 -6.48 -2.60 15.66
C LYS A 12 -6.81 -3.32 14.36
N ARG A 13 -5.99 -4.31 14.02
CA ARG A 13 -6.15 -5.15 12.83
C ARG A 13 -7.15 -6.27 13.14
N THR A 14 -8.43 -6.03 12.85
CA THR A 14 -9.52 -6.97 13.15
C THR A 14 -9.95 -7.81 11.94
N ASN A 15 -9.67 -7.33 10.72
CA ASN A 15 -10.09 -7.98 9.49
C ASN A 15 -9.07 -9.06 9.05
N LYS A 16 -9.56 -10.21 8.63
CA LYS A 16 -8.74 -11.33 8.13
C LYS A 16 -8.60 -11.26 6.62
N LEU A 17 -7.37 -11.41 6.13
CA LEU A 17 -7.04 -11.65 4.72
C LEU A 17 -6.44 -13.04 4.58
N SER A 18 -6.88 -13.81 3.59
CA SER A 18 -6.32 -15.12 3.25
C SER A 18 -6.02 -15.15 1.76
N VAL A 19 -4.83 -15.61 1.40
CA VAL A 19 -4.38 -15.72 0.01
C VAL A 19 -3.88 -17.14 -0.22
N MET A 20 -4.33 -17.77 -1.31
CA MET A 20 -3.85 -19.08 -1.72
C MET A 20 -2.71 -18.90 -2.71
N LEU A 21 -1.66 -19.69 -2.55
CA LEU A 21 -0.48 -19.69 -3.42
C LEU A 21 -0.30 -21.10 -4.01
N ASN A 22 0.18 -21.17 -5.24
CA ASN A 22 0.61 -22.43 -5.81
C ASN A 22 1.94 -22.90 -5.19
N ASN A 23 2.33 -24.14 -5.50
CA ASN A 23 3.54 -24.74 -4.94
C ASN A 23 4.83 -23.97 -5.26
N ARG A 24 4.91 -23.36 -6.45
CA ARG A 24 6.10 -22.59 -6.87
C ARG A 24 6.18 -21.26 -6.13
N GLU A 25 5.06 -20.56 -6.02
CA GLU A 25 4.94 -19.30 -5.28
C GLU A 25 5.26 -19.49 -3.80
N LEU A 26 4.73 -20.56 -3.18
CA LEU A 26 5.00 -20.86 -1.77
C LEU A 26 6.48 -21.15 -1.53
N LYS A 27 7.13 -21.88 -2.44
CA LYS A 27 8.56 -22.17 -2.36
C LYS A 27 9.40 -20.90 -2.51
N ALA A 28 9.05 -20.05 -3.49
CA ALA A 28 9.73 -18.77 -3.70
C ALA A 28 9.61 -17.85 -2.47
N LEU A 29 8.42 -17.77 -1.88
CA LEU A 29 8.19 -17.03 -0.64
C LEU A 29 9.05 -17.57 0.50
N GLY A 30 9.14 -18.90 0.65
CA GLY A 30 9.99 -19.54 1.67
C GLY A 30 11.45 -19.13 1.53
N ILE A 31 12.01 -19.25 0.31
CA ILE A 31 13.39 -18.86 0.00
C ILE A 31 13.62 -17.37 0.29
N TYR A 32 12.67 -16.51 -0.09
CA TYR A 32 12.76 -15.08 0.18
C TYR A 32 12.79 -14.81 1.69
N CYS A 33 11.86 -15.40 2.45
CA CYS A 33 11.77 -15.22 3.89
C CYS A 33 13.06 -15.66 4.60
N GLU A 34 13.66 -16.77 4.19
CA GLU A 34 14.91 -17.27 4.74
C GLU A 34 16.08 -16.34 4.40
N ARG A 35 16.23 -15.97 3.12
CA ARG A 35 17.32 -15.11 2.64
C ARG A 35 17.35 -13.75 3.34
N TYR A 36 16.18 -13.13 3.51
CA TYR A 36 16.06 -11.79 4.08
C TYR A 36 15.65 -11.78 5.56
N ARG A 37 15.65 -12.95 6.22
CA ARG A 37 15.34 -13.11 7.65
C ARG A 37 13.99 -12.49 8.04
N VAL A 38 12.98 -12.70 7.21
CA VAL A 38 11.61 -12.24 7.47
C VAL A 38 11.05 -13.01 8.66
N LYS A 39 10.97 -12.36 9.81
CA LYS A 39 10.46 -12.97 11.06
C LYS A 39 8.94 -13.15 11.04
N ASN A 40 8.21 -12.22 10.42
CA ASN A 40 6.76 -12.24 10.38
C ASN A 40 6.27 -12.12 8.92
N ARG A 41 5.73 -13.22 8.39
CA ARG A 41 5.21 -13.28 7.03
C ARG A 41 4.01 -12.36 6.84
N SER A 42 3.08 -12.34 7.79
CA SER A 42 1.89 -11.50 7.72
C SER A 42 2.22 -10.01 7.70
N GLU A 43 3.24 -9.60 8.45
CA GLU A 43 3.77 -8.25 8.41
C GLU A 43 4.36 -7.91 7.04
N PHE A 44 5.23 -8.78 6.51
CA PHE A 44 5.82 -8.61 5.19
C PHE A 44 4.76 -8.49 4.09
N PHE A 45 3.75 -9.37 4.08
CA PHE A 45 2.65 -9.31 3.11
C PHE A 45 1.89 -7.99 3.22
N ARG A 46 1.49 -7.61 4.45
CA ARG A 46 0.75 -6.37 4.69
C ARG A 46 1.53 -5.16 4.19
N GLU A 47 2.81 -5.04 4.52
CA GLU A 47 3.62 -3.90 4.12
C GLU A 47 3.82 -3.84 2.62
N THR A 48 4.12 -4.98 2.00
CA THR A 48 4.34 -5.05 0.56
C THR A 48 3.08 -4.64 -0.21
N VAL A 49 1.92 -5.18 0.18
CA VAL A 49 0.63 -4.87 -0.45
C VAL A 49 0.25 -3.41 -0.21
N MET A 50 0.34 -2.91 1.03
CA MET A 50 -0.03 -1.53 1.33
C MET A 50 0.89 -0.52 0.64
N ARG A 51 2.21 -0.80 0.56
CA ARG A 51 3.15 0.05 -0.20
C ARG A 51 2.79 0.09 -1.68
N ALA A 52 2.44 -1.05 -2.28
CA ALA A 52 2.04 -1.11 -3.68
C ALA A 52 0.74 -0.31 -3.93
N ILE A 53 -0.27 -0.46 -3.06
CA ILE A 53 -1.54 0.28 -3.15
C ILE A 53 -1.30 1.78 -3.03
N LEU A 54 -0.59 2.22 -1.99
CA LEU A 54 -0.34 3.65 -1.75
C LEU A 54 0.45 4.28 -2.88
N LYS A 55 1.50 3.59 -3.36
CA LYS A 55 2.27 4.06 -4.51
C LYS A 55 1.38 4.21 -5.74
N ARG A 56 0.49 3.24 -6.00
CA ARG A 56 -0.42 3.33 -7.14
C ARG A 56 -1.37 4.52 -7.02
N PHE A 57 -1.89 4.81 -5.83
CA PHE A 57 -2.70 5.99 -5.60
C PHE A 57 -1.90 7.28 -5.78
N GLU A 58 -0.67 7.35 -5.27
CA GLU A 58 0.22 8.50 -5.50
C GLU A 58 0.47 8.74 -7.00
N ASP A 59 0.69 7.68 -7.77
CA ASP A 59 0.92 7.76 -9.22
C ASP A 59 -0.35 8.19 -10.01
N GLU A 60 -1.55 7.88 -9.50
CA GLU A 60 -2.84 8.19 -10.16
C GLU A 60 -3.48 9.49 -9.68
N HIS A 61 -3.05 10.02 -8.52
CA HIS A 61 -3.57 11.28 -8.02
C HIS A 61 -3.00 12.42 -8.88
N PRO A 62 -3.85 13.26 -9.50
CA PRO A 62 -3.37 14.43 -10.22
C PRO A 62 -2.55 15.25 -9.23
N THR A 63 -1.28 15.48 -9.54
CA THR A 63 -0.44 16.26 -8.67
C THR A 63 -1.02 17.68 -8.56
N LEU A 64 -0.91 18.31 -7.39
CA LEU A 64 -1.47 19.66 -7.11
C LEU A 64 -1.00 20.74 -8.12
N TRP A 65 -0.01 20.41 -8.96
CA TRP A 65 0.64 21.24 -9.97
C TRP A 65 0.39 20.78 -11.42
N GLU A 66 -0.40 19.72 -11.63
CA GLU A 66 -1.02 19.47 -12.93
C GLU A 66 -2.11 20.52 -13.12
N GLU A 67 -1.70 21.76 -13.40
CA GLU A 67 -2.60 22.78 -13.92
C GLU A 67 -3.19 22.26 -15.24
N PRO A 68 -4.48 21.92 -15.33
CA PRO A 68 -5.11 21.75 -16.61
C PRO A 68 -5.51 23.17 -17.03
N SER A 69 -4.58 23.87 -17.68
CA SER A 69 -4.93 24.87 -18.68
C SER A 69 -5.85 26.03 -18.23
N LEU A 70 -5.71 26.57 -17.01
CA LEU A 70 -6.36 27.86 -16.67
C LEU A 70 -5.85 29.02 -17.54
N PHE A 71 -4.72 28.81 -18.23
CA PHE A 71 -4.17 29.67 -19.28
C PHE A 71 -4.31 29.11 -20.71
N ASN A 72 -5.19 28.13 -20.99
CA ASN A 72 -5.65 27.93 -22.38
C ASN A 72 -6.64 29.05 -22.75
N GLN A 73 -6.16 30.29 -22.71
CA GLN A 73 -6.68 31.36 -23.51
C GLN A 73 -6.00 31.29 -24.88
N GLU A 74 -6.41 30.34 -25.70
CA GLU A 74 -6.20 30.43 -27.15
C GLU A 74 -7.54 30.33 -27.85
N THR A 75 -8.17 31.52 -27.92
CA THR A 75 -8.74 32.09 -29.13
C THR A 75 -9.07 31.10 -30.26
N SER A 76 -10.36 30.82 -30.47
CA SER A 76 -10.87 30.53 -31.82
C SER A 76 -12.39 30.62 -31.91
N LYS A 77 -12.79 31.64 -32.70
CA LYS A 77 -14.08 31.92 -33.35
C LYS A 77 -15.20 32.54 -32.51
#